data_AF-A0YZ99-F1
#
_entry.id   AF-A0YZ99-F1
#
_cell.length_a   1.000
_cell.length_b   1.000
_cell.length_c   1.000
_cell.angle_alpha   90.00
_cell.angle_beta   90.00
_cell.angle_gamma   90.00
#
_symmetry.space_group_name_H-M   'P 1'
#
loop_
_entity.id
_entity.type
_entity.pdbx_description
1 polymer ?
#
loop_
_entity_poly.entity_id
_entity_poly.type
_entity_poly.pdbx_seq_one_letter_code
_entity_poly.pdbx_strand_id
1 'polypeptide(L)'
;MAGTSRTTDYSLGTYELPDEGEISSEEWERYQQEFEPFRGQKRVWIIFRVDDSETETLLSYLNTIGRQIDIYKQKGAFVCLYDLS
;
A
#
# COMPACT_ATOMS: atom_id res chain seq x y z
N MET A 1 16.39 2.75 34.10
CA MET A 1 16.37 3.51 32.82
C MET A 1 15.46 2.78 31.87
N ALA A 2 14.39 3.44 31.41
CA ALA A 2 13.36 2.85 30.57
C ALA A 2 13.94 2.56 29.18
N GLY A 3 14.10 1.27 28.86
CA GLY A 3 14.26 0.83 27.48
C GLY A 3 12.88 0.82 26.84
N THR A 4 12.45 1.93 26.26
CA THR A 4 11.31 1.95 25.36
C THR A 4 11.70 1.17 24.11
N SER A 5 11.36 -0.12 24.10
CA SER A 5 11.27 -0.87 22.85
C SER A 5 10.26 -0.14 21.98
N ARG A 6 10.72 0.64 20.99
CA ARG A 6 9.86 1.21 19.97
C ARG A 6 9.41 0.03 19.12
N THR A 7 8.24 -0.53 19.44
CA THR A 7 7.54 -1.48 18.58
C THR A 7 7.43 -0.81 17.23
N THR A 8 8.24 -1.28 16.30
CA THR A 8 8.26 -0.76 14.95
C THR A 8 7.30 -1.67 14.23
N ASP A 9 6.02 -1.32 14.34
CA ASP A 9 4.90 -2.10 13.82
C ASP A 9 4.96 -2.04 12.29
N TYR A 10 5.61 -3.02 11.69
CA TYR A 10 5.66 -3.19 10.25
C TYR A 10 4.61 -4.23 9.86
N SER A 11 3.55 -3.77 9.19
CA SER A 11 2.60 -4.67 8.53
C SER A 11 3.02 -4.82 7.08
N LEU A 12 3.18 -6.06 6.62
CA LEU A 12 3.52 -6.40 5.24
C LEU A 12 2.31 -7.06 4.59
N GLY A 13 1.65 -6.36 3.67
CA GLY A 13 0.69 -6.94 2.73
C GLY A 13 1.38 -7.24 1.40
N THR A 14 1.15 -8.43 0.84
CA THR A 14 1.60 -8.79 -0.51
C THR A 14 0.40 -8.84 -1.43
N TYR A 15 0.44 -8.09 -2.53
CA TYR A 15 -0.66 -8.00 -3.47
C TYR A 15 -0.19 -8.36 -4.88
N GLU A 16 -0.94 -9.22 -5.55
CA GLU A 16 -0.88 -9.39 -7.00
C GLU A 16 -2.05 -8.56 -7.57
N LEU A 17 -1.71 -7.54 -8.38
CA LEU A 17 -2.71 -6.92 -9.25
C LEU A 17 -2.94 -7.83 -10.45
N PRO A 18 -4.12 -7.78 -11.08
CA PRO A 18 -4.36 -8.52 -12.30
C PRO A 18 -3.32 -8.20 -13.38
N ASP A 19 -2.84 -9.23 -14.08
CA ASP A 19 -1.80 -9.10 -15.12
C ASP A 19 -2.29 -8.30 -16.35
N GLU A 20 -3.60 -8.37 -16.67
CA GLU A 20 -4.25 -7.62 -17.76
C GLU A 20 -5.72 -7.31 -17.40
N GLY A 21 -6.16 -6.06 -17.60
CA GLY A 21 -7.55 -5.63 -17.40
C GLY A 21 -7.68 -4.35 -16.56
N GLU A 22 -8.91 -3.83 -16.43
CA GLU A 22 -9.24 -2.83 -15.40
C GLU A 22 -9.61 -3.57 -14.11
N ILE A 23 -9.14 -3.08 -12.95
CA ILE A 23 -9.61 -3.55 -11.63
C ILE A 23 -11.15 -3.54 -11.60
N SER A 24 -11.76 -4.71 -11.43
CA SER A 24 -13.23 -4.80 -11.33
C SER A 24 -13.74 -4.14 -10.05
N SER A 25 -15.01 -3.73 -10.02
CA SER A 25 -15.61 -3.10 -8.85
C SER A 25 -15.53 -3.98 -7.58
N GLU A 26 -15.63 -5.30 -7.73
CA GLU A 26 -15.54 -6.26 -6.61
C GLU A 26 -14.10 -6.37 -6.09
N GLU A 27 -13.12 -6.42 -6.99
CA GLU A 27 -11.69 -6.40 -6.61
C GLU A 27 -11.33 -5.07 -5.94
N TRP A 28 -11.89 -3.97 -6.43
CA TRP A 28 -11.71 -2.67 -5.83
C TRP A 28 -12.26 -2.59 -4.41
N GLU A 29 -13.49 -3.06 -4.18
CA GLU A 29 -14.08 -3.11 -2.85
C GLU A 29 -13.25 -3.98 -1.89
N ARG A 30 -12.76 -5.13 -2.37
CA ARG A 30 -11.85 -5.99 -1.61
C ARG A 30 -10.57 -5.26 -1.24
N TYR A 31 -9.92 -4.57 -2.17
CA TYR A 31 -8.70 -3.81 -1.88
C TYR A 31 -8.94 -2.74 -0.82
N GLN A 32 -10.05 -2.01 -0.91
CA GLN A 32 -10.40 -1.01 0.09
C GLN A 32 -10.56 -1.61 1.50
N GLN A 33 -11.24 -2.75 1.61
CA GLN A 33 -11.41 -3.45 2.90
C GLN A 33 -10.08 -3.95 3.48
N GLU A 34 -9.15 -4.38 2.62
CA GLU A 34 -7.83 -4.85 3.04
C GLU A 34 -6.92 -3.74 3.58
N PHE A 35 -7.14 -2.48 3.20
CA PHE A 35 -6.40 -1.35 3.75
C PHE A 35 -6.96 -0.84 5.09
N GLU A 36 -8.19 -1.19 5.44
CA GLU A 36 -8.87 -0.71 6.64
C GLU A 36 -8.11 -1.02 7.96
N PRO A 37 -7.52 -2.21 8.15
CA PRO A 37 -6.72 -2.53 9.34
C PRO A 37 -5.47 -1.65 9.53
N PHE A 38 -5.02 -0.96 8.46
CA PHE A 38 -3.84 -0.10 8.50
C PHE A 38 -4.17 1.37 8.79
N ARG A 39 -5.45 1.76 8.88
CA ARG A 39 -5.83 3.12 9.29
C ARG A 39 -5.27 3.47 10.66
N GLY A 40 -4.78 4.70 10.81
CA GLY A 40 -4.13 5.16 12.03
C GLY A 40 -2.63 4.81 12.11
N GLN A 41 -2.11 3.97 11.21
CA GLN A 41 -0.69 3.59 11.23
C GLN A 41 0.17 4.63 10.51
N LYS A 42 1.17 5.15 11.22
CA LYS A 42 2.06 6.21 10.70
C LYS A 42 3.04 5.75 9.61
N ARG A 43 3.29 4.44 9.50
CA ARG A 43 4.31 3.86 8.62
C ARG A 43 3.85 2.51 8.10
N VAL A 44 3.30 2.49 6.90
CA VAL A 44 2.82 1.28 6.22
C VAL A 44 3.61 1.11 4.94
N TRP A 45 4.32 -0.01 4.82
CA TRP A 45 4.99 -0.39 3.58
C TRP A 45 4.05 -1.24 2.75
N ILE A 46 3.83 -0.83 1.51
CA ILE A 46 2.94 -1.53 0.58
C ILE A 46 3.75 -1.91 -0.65
N ILE A 47 3.76 -3.21 -0.98
CA ILE A 47 4.52 -3.79 -2.08
C ILE A 47 3.56 -4.19 -3.19
N PHE A 48 3.87 -3.75 -4.40
CA PHE A 48 3.11 -4.02 -5.60
C PHE A 48 3.97 -4.75 -6.60
N ARG A 49 3.41 -5.83 -7.16
CA ARG A 49 3.93 -6.51 -8.34
C ARG A 49 2.97 -6.18 -9.48
N VAL A 50 3.42 -5.37 -10.43
CA VAL A 50 2.56 -4.84 -11.51
C VAL A 50 3.37 -4.63 -12.78
N ASP A 51 2.68 -4.71 -13.91
CA ASP A 51 3.10 -4.05 -15.15
C ASP A 51 2.49 -2.62 -15.20
N ASP A 52 3.22 -1.68 -15.80
CA ASP A 52 3.13 -0.23 -15.50
C ASP A 52 1.74 0.45 -15.58
N SER A 53 0.72 -0.16 -16.21
CA SER A 53 -0.54 0.49 -16.58
C SER A 53 -1.55 0.75 -15.45
N GLU A 54 -1.52 0.02 -14.32
CA GLU A 54 -2.53 0.16 -13.26
C GLU A 54 -2.05 0.85 -11.98
N THR A 55 -0.79 1.31 -11.98
CA THR A 55 -0.15 1.90 -10.80
C THR A 55 -0.84 3.20 -10.34
N GLU A 56 -1.38 4.00 -11.27
CA GLU A 56 -1.89 5.34 -10.95
C GLU A 56 -3.21 5.33 -10.16
N THR A 57 -4.13 4.42 -10.49
CA THR A 57 -5.44 4.30 -9.81
C THR A 57 -5.24 3.97 -8.34
N LEU A 58 -4.37 3.01 -8.07
CA LEU A 58 -4.15 2.53 -6.71
C LEU A 58 -3.36 3.52 -5.86
N LEU A 59 -2.32 4.15 -6.42
CA LEU A 59 -1.63 5.25 -5.74
C LEU A 59 -2.56 6.43 -5.46
N SER A 60 -3.45 6.75 -6.40
CA SER A 60 -4.44 7.81 -6.21
C SER A 60 -5.35 7.52 -5.02
N TYR A 61 -5.84 6.28 -4.88
CA TYR A 61 -6.62 5.87 -3.71
C TYR A 61 -5.82 5.92 -2.41
N LEU A 62 -4.60 5.40 -2.39
CA LEU A 62 -3.76 5.45 -1.18
C LEU A 62 -3.49 6.89 -0.73
N ASN A 63 -3.34 7.82 -1.68
CA ASN A 63 -3.23 9.25 -1.41
C ASN A 63 -4.54 9.89 -0.89
N THR A 64 -5.70 9.23 -1.02
CA THR A 64 -6.95 9.69 -0.38
C THR A 64 -7.06 9.26 1.08
N ILE A 65 -6.43 8.16 1.47
CA ILE A 65 -6.51 7.60 2.83
C ILE A 65 -5.27 7.87 3.68
N GLY A 66 -4.23 8.47 3.08
CA GLY A 66 -3.02 8.88 3.79
C GLY A 66 -2.05 9.64 2.90
N ARG A 67 -0.83 9.83 3.40
CA ARG A 67 0.23 10.60 2.73
C ARG A 67 1.38 9.69 2.35
N GLN A 68 1.75 9.64 1.07
CA GLN A 68 2.95 8.97 0.62
C GLN A 68 4.20 9.65 1.22
N ILE A 69 5.04 8.88 1.89
CA ILE A 69 6.33 9.31 2.44
C ILE A 69 7.45 9.01 1.44
N ASP A 70 7.45 7.82 0.84
CA ASP A 70 8.54 7.35 -0.02
C ASP A 70 8.06 6.35 -1.08
N ILE A 71 8.83 6.19 -2.16
CA ILE A 71 8.56 5.24 -3.23
C ILE A 71 9.85 4.70 -3.86
N TYR A 72 9.92 3.39 -4.03
CA TYR A 72 11.02 2.69 -4.69
C TYR A 72 10.46 1.86 -5.84
N LYS A 73 10.95 2.09 -7.06
CA LYS A 73 10.50 1.38 -8.27
C LYS A 73 11.61 0.52 -8.84
N GLN A 74 11.27 -0.70 -9.23
CA GLN A 74 12.08 -1.61 -10.03
C GLN A 74 11.22 -2.16 -11.18
N LYS A 75 11.86 -2.77 -12.19
CA LYS A 75 11.11 -3.38 -13.28
C LYS A 75 10.22 -4.52 -12.72
N GLY A 76 8.91 -4.42 -12.93
CA GLY A 76 7.91 -5.41 -12.49
C GLY A 76 7.49 -5.32 -11.02
N ALA A 77 7.99 -4.34 -10.25
CA ALA A 77 7.57 -4.14 -8.87
C ALA A 77 7.87 -2.73 -8.36
N PHE A 78 7.04 -2.23 -7.45
CA PHE A 78 7.37 -1.04 -6.69
C PHE A 78 6.87 -1.15 -5.24
N VAL A 79 7.48 -0.35 -4.38
CA VAL A 79 7.20 -0.32 -2.95
C VAL A 79 6.95 1.13 -2.53
N CYS A 80 5.89 1.36 -1.77
CA CYS A 80 5.53 2.67 -1.24
C CYS A 80 5.51 2.65 0.29
N LEU A 81 5.99 3.73 0.91
CA LEU A 81 5.80 4.00 2.32
C LEU A 81 4.71 5.05 2.48
N TYR A 82 3.70 4.75 3.29
CA TYR A 82 2.59 5.66 3.59
C TYR A 82 2.48 5.96 5.08
N ASP A 83 2.03 7.18 5.38
CA ASP A 83 1.44 7.58 6.65
C ASP A 83 -0.08 7.53 6.50
N LEU A 84 -0.74 6.54 7.09
CA LEU A 84 -2.20 6.35 7.06
C LEU A 84 -2.88 6.83 8.35
N SER A 85 -2.21 7.68 9.13
CA SER A 85 -2.75 8.25 10.38
C SER A 85 -3.60 9.51 10.20
#